data_AF-A0AA91Q2C3-F1
#
_entry.id   AF-A0AA91Q2C3-F1
#
_cell.length_a   1.000
_cell.length_b   1.000
_cell.length_c   1.000
_cell.angle_alpha   90.00
_cell.angle_beta   90.00
_cell.angle_gamma   90.00
#
_symmetry.space_group_name_H-M   'P 1'
#
loop_
_entity.id
_entity.type
_entity.pdbx_description
1 polymer ?
#
loop_
_entity_poly.entity_id
_entity_poly.type
_entity_poly.pdbx_seq_one_letter_code
_entity_poly.pdbx_strand_id
1 'polypeptide(L)'
;MKVPEPIRVVFDTFPLRTYAPVLDKSTQNDEHIFFFSKKGDSSTTKESECFHLGVHKVNKSLVMDKMVFLPSDPVGLADCLILCHRHNLLLPRDTKDEKSVHSITELSYLASPDNELPILLEGKDAVASKIVSSGEISKSVSNNYFSKNSQAFFINDYLDSLVDLWIFILLVDIPQSHNPCSTYSSLFYQDDQVKQSDSLLYLTTLKLIGEMANWNFFKKRYSYLFQQEKSIYSTISRINKSNFLKAFAVCNETAFEKVYFEKLMDFERFLSMVMKYLEQEQESEAKTIIEIKLASFCFAFSSLKCQNTHIERLMKKYPEVIEFSERIISRY
;
A
#
# COMPACT_ATOMS: atom_id res chain seq x y z
N MET A 1 18.71 -34.10 27.12
CA MET A 1 19.42 -34.24 28.40
C MET A 1 19.44 -32.88 29.09
N LYS A 2 18.90 -32.75 30.31
CA LYS A 2 18.95 -31.51 31.09
C LYS A 2 20.25 -31.48 31.88
N VAL A 3 21.02 -30.40 31.78
CA VAL A 3 22.25 -30.20 32.54
C VAL A 3 21.88 -29.98 34.01
N PRO A 4 22.54 -30.67 34.97
CA PRO A 4 22.30 -30.46 36.39
C PRO A 4 22.56 -29.01 36.83
N GLU A 5 21.67 -28.46 37.67
CA GLU A 5 21.70 -27.08 38.19
C GLU A 5 23.09 -26.58 38.61
N PRO A 6 23.90 -27.35 39.36
CA PRO A 6 25.18 -26.84 39.88
C PRO A 6 26.19 -26.55 38.76
N ILE A 7 26.20 -27.38 37.71
CA ILE A 7 27.09 -27.19 36.56
C ILE A 7 26.61 -25.97 35.76
N ARG A 8 25.29 -25.82 35.62
CA ARG A 8 24.69 -24.66 34.94
C ARG A 8 25.05 -23.33 35.61
N VAL A 9 25.05 -23.26 36.95
CA VAL A 9 25.44 -22.04 37.69
C VAL A 9 26.88 -21.61 37.38
N VAL A 10 27.82 -22.56 37.24
CA VAL A 10 29.22 -22.25 36.91
C VAL A 10 29.35 -21.69 35.49
N PHE A 11 28.56 -22.19 34.53
CA PHE A 11 28.56 -21.68 33.17
C PHE A 11 27.80 -20.36 33.01
N ASP A 12 26.71 -20.16 33.76
CA ASP A 12 25.93 -18.91 33.74
C ASP A 12 26.69 -17.72 34.38
N THR A 13 27.76 -17.98 35.17
CA THR A 13 28.72 -16.95 35.61
C THR A 13 29.63 -16.40 34.52
N PHE A 14 29.65 -17.02 33.34
CA PHE A 14 30.26 -16.47 32.13
C PHE A 14 29.14 -15.87 31.28
N PRO A 15 29.17 -14.57 30.95
CA PRO A 15 30.35 -13.74 30.75
C PRO A 15 30.82 -12.92 31.96
N LEU A 16 32.15 -12.74 32.08
CA LEU A 16 32.81 -11.98 33.17
C LEU A 16 32.49 -10.48 33.16
N ARG A 17 32.09 -9.94 32.00
CA ARG A 17 31.62 -8.57 31.82
C ARG A 17 30.54 -8.56 30.74
N THR A 18 29.38 -8.03 31.08
CA THR A 18 28.31 -7.75 30.12
C THR A 18 28.36 -6.25 29.82
N TYR A 19 28.63 -5.90 28.57
CA TYR A 19 28.60 -4.51 28.14
C TYR A 19 27.15 -4.10 27.85
N ALA A 20 26.85 -2.82 28.04
CA ALA A 20 25.60 -2.25 27.55
C ALA A 20 25.52 -2.46 26.02
N PRO A 21 24.30 -2.55 25.44
CA PRO A 21 24.13 -2.60 24.01
C PRO A 21 24.89 -1.45 23.36
N VAL A 22 25.73 -1.77 22.37
CA VAL A 22 26.34 -0.73 21.54
C VAL A 22 25.22 -0.18 20.67
N LEU A 23 24.66 0.95 21.10
CA LEU A 23 23.75 1.73 20.30
C LEU A 23 24.58 2.40 19.21
N ASP A 24 24.87 1.67 18.14
CA ASP A 24 25.30 2.28 16.90
C ASP A 24 24.13 3.12 16.42
N LYS A 25 24.13 4.39 16.83
CA LYS A 25 23.36 5.44 16.18
C LYS A 25 24.03 5.68 14.84
N SER A 26 23.97 4.71 13.92
CA SER A 26 23.93 5.06 12.52
C SER A 26 22.84 6.12 12.43
N THR A 27 23.15 7.26 11.85
CA THR A 27 22.16 8.29 11.53
C THR A 27 21.07 7.58 10.76
N GLN A 28 20.02 7.14 11.45
CA GLN A 28 18.82 6.63 10.82
C GLN A 28 18.32 7.83 10.05
N ASN A 29 18.41 7.75 8.72
CA ASN A 29 17.91 8.81 7.88
C ASN A 29 16.40 8.83 8.08
N ASP A 30 15.93 9.79 8.88
CA ASP A 30 14.52 10.11 9.08
C ASP A 30 13.83 10.54 7.75
N GLU A 31 14.57 10.62 6.65
CA GLU A 31 14.11 11.02 5.31
C GLU A 31 12.97 10.15 4.77
N HIS A 32 12.84 8.91 5.25
CA HIS A 32 11.78 7.98 4.85
C HIS A 32 10.70 7.79 5.93
N ILE A 33 10.68 8.64 6.96
CA ILE A 33 9.73 8.56 8.08
C ILE A 33 8.87 9.82 8.16
N PHE A 34 7.56 9.64 8.00
CA PHE A 34 6.57 10.71 7.99
C PHE A 34 5.66 10.58 9.21
N PHE A 35 5.86 11.43 10.21
CA PHE A 35 5.09 11.40 11.44
C PHE A 35 3.69 12.01 11.25
N PHE A 36 2.67 11.34 11.78
CA PHE A 36 1.33 11.91 11.84
C PHE A 36 1.29 13.11 12.79
N SER A 37 0.32 14.00 12.62
CA SER A 37 0.08 15.11 13.55
C SER A 37 -1.06 14.77 14.50
N LYS A 38 -1.03 15.27 15.74
CA LYS A 38 -2.14 15.07 16.70
C LYS A 38 -3.33 15.97 16.35
N LYS A 39 -4.56 15.46 16.45
CA LYS A 39 -5.79 16.26 16.31
C LYS A 39 -6.24 16.76 17.69
N GLY A 40 -5.73 17.91 18.11
CA GLY A 40 -6.01 18.54 19.42
C GLY A 40 -5.23 17.91 20.59
N ASP A 41 -5.56 18.31 21.83
CA ASP A 41 -4.94 17.86 23.10
C ASP A 41 -5.31 16.41 23.47
N SER A 42 -5.23 15.49 22.52
CA SER A 42 -5.47 14.06 22.76
C SER A 42 -4.28 13.45 23.51
N SER A 43 -4.37 13.53 24.84
CA SER A 43 -3.48 12.93 25.85
C SER A 43 -3.73 11.42 26.06
N THR A 44 -4.45 10.76 25.15
CA THR A 44 -5.02 9.42 25.40
C THR A 44 -4.20 8.25 24.86
N THR A 45 -3.14 8.47 24.08
CA THR A 45 -2.19 7.39 23.82
C THR A 45 -1.31 7.23 25.05
N LYS A 46 -1.43 6.08 25.74
CA LYS A 46 -0.37 5.64 26.66
C LYS A 46 0.92 5.73 25.86
N GLU A 47 1.82 6.62 26.24
CA GLU A 47 3.05 6.98 25.50
C GLU A 47 3.91 5.76 25.10
N SER A 48 3.63 4.59 25.69
CA SER A 48 4.27 3.31 25.42
C SER A 48 3.87 2.57 24.14
N GLU A 49 2.76 2.88 23.46
CA GLU A 49 2.33 2.10 22.27
C GLU A 49 2.41 2.95 21.00
N CYS A 50 3.35 2.62 20.11
CA CYS A 50 3.53 3.27 18.81
C CYS A 50 3.26 2.29 17.67
N PHE A 51 2.95 2.84 16.50
CA PHE A 51 2.81 2.06 15.27
C PHE A 51 3.49 2.78 14.12
N HIS A 52 4.08 2.01 13.23
CA HIS A 52 4.68 2.51 12.00
C HIS A 52 4.03 1.77 10.82
N LEU A 53 3.37 2.52 9.93
CA LEU A 53 2.77 1.96 8.72
C LEU A 53 3.84 1.90 7.62
N GLY A 54 4.29 0.70 7.29
CA GLY A 54 5.21 0.44 6.20
C GLY A 54 4.49 0.46 4.85
N VAL A 55 4.85 1.40 3.97
CA VAL A 55 4.27 1.56 2.63
C VAL A 55 5.35 1.59 1.56
N HIS A 56 4.98 1.41 0.28
CA HIS A 56 5.97 1.41 -0.79
C HIS A 56 6.67 2.76 -0.95
N LYS A 57 5.89 3.84 -0.98
CA LYS A 57 6.37 5.20 -1.18
C LYS A 57 5.33 6.19 -0.72
N VAL A 58 5.79 7.36 -0.32
CA VAL A 58 4.98 8.50 0.09
C VAL A 58 5.23 9.65 -0.88
N ASN A 59 4.16 10.13 -1.50
CA ASN A 59 4.19 11.25 -2.42
C ASN A 59 3.60 12.49 -1.77
N LYS A 60 4.21 13.64 -2.07
CA LYS A 60 3.68 14.94 -1.66
C LYS A 60 2.59 15.36 -2.64
N SER A 61 1.36 15.53 -2.15
CA SER A 61 0.18 15.83 -2.96
C SER A 61 -0.54 17.06 -2.42
N LEU A 62 -1.11 17.87 -3.33
CA LEU A 62 -1.98 18.99 -2.98
C LEU A 62 -3.42 18.46 -2.90
N VAL A 63 -4.04 18.54 -1.72
CA VAL A 63 -5.43 18.13 -1.51
C VAL A 63 -6.18 19.31 -0.89
N MET A 64 -7.18 19.84 -1.61
CA MET A 64 -7.96 21.02 -1.19
C MET A 64 -7.07 22.14 -0.60
N ASP A 65 -6.05 22.56 -1.35
CA ASP A 65 -5.07 23.59 -1.00
C ASP A 65 -4.07 23.27 0.13
N LYS A 66 -4.04 22.02 0.62
CA LYS A 66 -3.08 21.57 1.63
C LYS A 66 -2.08 20.59 1.04
N MET A 67 -0.78 20.85 1.24
CA MET A 67 0.25 19.87 0.91
C MET A 67 0.29 18.79 1.99
N VAL A 68 -0.02 17.56 1.60
CA VAL A 68 -0.05 16.37 2.47
C VAL A 68 0.85 15.29 1.90
N PHE A 69 1.40 14.47 2.80
CA PHE A 69 2.16 13.29 2.44
C PHE A 69 1.26 12.06 2.45
N LEU A 70 1.11 11.42 1.30
CA LEU A 70 0.18 10.30 1.09
C LEU A 70 0.93 9.09 0.53
N PRO A 71 0.62 7.86 1.00
CA PRO A 71 1.06 6.65 0.32
C PRO A 71 0.68 6.66 -1.17
N SER A 72 1.58 6.15 -2.01
CA SER A 72 1.40 6.09 -3.47
C SER A 72 0.44 4.98 -3.92
N ASP A 73 0.25 3.94 -3.11
CA ASP A 73 -0.62 2.81 -3.38
C ASP A 73 -1.98 2.96 -2.67
N PRO A 74 -3.08 2.48 -3.29
CA PRO A 74 -4.42 2.69 -2.76
C PRO A 74 -4.68 1.96 -1.44
N VAL A 75 -4.05 0.81 -1.21
CA VAL A 75 -4.24 -0.01 0.00
C VAL A 75 -3.55 0.66 1.19
N GLY A 76 -2.29 1.04 1.03
CA GLY A 76 -1.52 1.80 2.00
C GLY A 76 -2.18 3.14 2.33
N LEU A 77 -2.77 3.83 1.33
CA LEU A 77 -3.53 5.05 1.56
C LEU A 77 -4.80 4.79 2.38
N ALA A 78 -5.56 3.73 2.05
CA ALA A 78 -6.75 3.36 2.81
C ALA A 78 -6.42 3.03 4.26
N ASP A 79 -5.41 2.18 4.49
CA ASP A 79 -4.98 1.80 5.84
C ASP A 79 -4.44 3.00 6.63
N CYS A 80 -3.71 3.89 5.96
CA CYS A 80 -3.23 5.15 6.55
C CYS A 80 -4.40 6.01 7.05
N LEU A 81 -5.41 6.24 6.23
CA LEU A 81 -6.58 7.04 6.60
C LEU A 81 -7.45 6.36 7.66
N ILE A 82 -7.59 5.03 7.61
CA ILE A 82 -8.28 4.26 8.66
C ILE A 82 -7.54 4.39 9.99
N LEU A 83 -6.21 4.36 10.00
CA LEU A 83 -5.40 4.59 11.20
C LEU A 83 -5.55 6.03 11.71
N CYS A 84 -5.56 7.03 10.83
CA CYS A 84 -5.86 8.41 11.20
C CYS A 84 -7.23 8.54 11.86
N HIS A 85 -8.25 7.90 11.29
CA HIS A 85 -9.60 7.89 11.85
C HIS A 85 -9.64 7.23 13.24
N ARG A 86 -9.08 6.03 13.37
CA ARG A 86 -9.11 5.24 14.61
C ARG A 86 -8.37 5.92 15.77
N HIS A 87 -7.26 6.58 15.48
CA HIS A 87 -6.40 7.19 16.51
C HIS A 87 -6.56 8.71 16.62
N ASN A 88 -7.55 9.28 15.92
CA ASN A 88 -7.78 10.73 15.87
C ASN A 88 -6.50 11.51 15.52
N LEU A 89 -5.82 11.07 14.46
CA LEU A 89 -4.61 11.69 13.93
C LEU A 89 -4.93 12.48 12.66
N LEU A 90 -4.01 13.38 12.32
CA LEU A 90 -3.96 14.09 11.06
C LEU A 90 -2.79 13.55 10.21
N LEU A 91 -2.97 13.61 8.89
CA LEU A 91 -1.97 13.22 7.91
C LEU A 91 -0.67 14.03 8.08
N PRO A 92 0.49 13.42 7.78
CA PRO A 92 1.76 14.14 7.84
C PRO A 92 1.78 15.33 6.89
N ARG A 93 2.31 16.47 7.37
CA ARG A 93 2.43 17.74 6.64
C ARG A 93 3.77 18.40 6.96
N ASP A 94 4.23 19.29 6.06
CA ASP A 94 5.42 20.14 6.28
C ASP A 94 5.17 21.29 7.29
N THR A 95 4.18 21.16 8.16
CA THR A 95 3.79 22.16 9.14
C THR A 95 4.50 21.94 10.48
N LYS A 96 4.58 22.98 11.31
CA LYS A 96 5.15 22.90 12.67
C LYS A 96 4.21 22.22 13.69
N ASP A 97 3.28 21.38 13.21
CA ASP A 97 2.32 20.72 14.08
C ASP A 97 3.04 19.74 15.02
N GLU A 98 2.43 19.46 16.17
CA GLU A 98 3.00 18.54 17.14
C GLU A 98 3.00 17.11 16.55
N LYS A 99 4.21 16.57 16.36
CA LYS A 99 4.41 15.23 15.82
C LYS A 99 3.90 14.16 16.79
N SER A 100 3.16 13.20 16.25
CA SER A 100 2.77 11.97 16.93
C SER A 100 3.95 11.00 17.01
N VAL A 101 3.87 10.04 17.93
CA VAL A 101 4.77 8.89 18.00
C VAL A 101 4.51 7.88 16.87
N HIS A 102 3.37 8.02 16.20
CA HIS A 102 2.98 7.18 15.05
C HIS A 102 3.55 7.78 13.76
N SER A 103 3.95 6.91 12.83
CA SER A 103 4.47 7.35 11.53
C SER A 103 4.09 6.45 10.37
N ILE A 104 4.27 6.98 9.17
CA ILE A 104 4.37 6.24 7.92
C ILE A 104 5.85 6.07 7.61
N THR A 105 6.27 4.89 7.19
CA THR A 105 7.65 4.61 6.81
C THR A 105 7.68 4.01 5.42
N GLU A 106 8.50 4.57 4.55
CA GLU A 106 8.71 3.94 3.25
C GLU A 106 9.59 2.70 3.43
N LEU A 107 9.11 1.55 2.97
CA LEU A 107 9.83 0.27 3.00
C LEU A 107 9.88 -0.39 1.61
N SER A 108 10.92 -1.19 1.38
CA SER A 108 10.89 -2.13 0.26
C SER A 108 9.86 -3.21 0.53
N TYR A 109 9.18 -3.71 -0.51
CA TYR A 109 8.28 -4.86 -0.37
C TYR A 109 9.00 -6.10 0.19
N LEU A 110 10.32 -6.19 0.00
CA LEU A 110 11.18 -7.23 0.56
C LEU A 110 11.32 -7.18 2.10
N ALA A 111 10.90 -6.07 2.73
CA ALA A 111 10.86 -5.97 4.19
C ALA A 111 9.68 -6.74 4.80
N SER A 112 8.66 -7.05 3.98
CA SER A 112 7.50 -7.82 4.39
C SER A 112 7.76 -9.33 4.25
N PRO A 113 7.32 -10.17 5.20
CA PRO A 113 7.44 -11.62 5.09
C PRO A 113 6.72 -12.19 3.85
N ASP A 114 5.68 -11.50 3.38
CA ASP A 114 4.86 -11.91 2.24
C ASP A 114 5.28 -11.23 0.92
N ASN A 115 6.38 -10.47 0.92
CA ASN A 115 6.84 -9.65 -0.22
C ASN A 115 5.79 -8.62 -0.72
N GLU A 116 4.88 -8.20 0.16
CA GLU A 116 3.77 -7.29 -0.14
C GLU A 116 3.62 -6.23 0.95
N LEU A 117 3.31 -5.00 0.54
CA LEU A 117 2.98 -3.87 1.42
C LEU A 117 1.51 -3.46 1.18
N PRO A 118 0.85 -2.80 2.13
CA PRO A 118 1.37 -2.28 3.40
C PRO A 118 1.61 -3.34 4.49
N ILE A 119 2.42 -2.98 5.49
CA ILE A 119 2.56 -3.73 6.76
C ILE A 119 2.47 -2.77 7.94
N LEU A 120 1.97 -3.25 9.07
CA LEU A 120 1.92 -2.47 10.31
C LEU A 120 2.94 -3.00 11.31
N LEU A 121 3.85 -2.13 11.73
CA LEU A 121 4.85 -2.41 12.75
C LEU A 121 4.34 -1.88 14.09
N GLU A 122 3.91 -2.77 14.98
CA GLU A 122 3.39 -2.41 16.30
C GLU A 122 4.47 -2.62 17.37
N GLY A 123 4.70 -1.61 18.22
CA GLY A 123 5.85 -1.61 19.12
C GLY A 123 5.69 -0.77 20.38
N LYS A 124 6.69 -0.88 21.24
CA LYS A 124 6.89 0.00 22.40
C LYS A 124 8.26 0.64 22.31
N ASP A 125 8.35 1.92 22.68
CA ASP A 125 9.61 2.67 22.77
C ASP A 125 10.49 2.56 21.50
N ALA A 126 9.87 2.74 20.33
CA ALA A 126 10.50 2.67 18.99
C ALA A 126 11.02 1.28 18.54
N VAL A 127 10.75 0.21 19.31
CA VAL A 127 11.07 -1.17 18.90
C VAL A 127 9.81 -1.88 18.43
N ALA A 128 9.78 -2.26 17.15
CA ALA A 128 8.71 -3.07 16.58
C ALA A 128 8.70 -4.46 17.22
N SER A 129 7.64 -4.75 17.95
CA SER A 129 7.44 -6.04 18.64
C SER A 129 6.68 -7.05 17.78
N LYS A 130 5.90 -6.54 16.80
CA LYS A 130 5.02 -7.32 15.96
C LYS A 130 4.94 -6.70 14.57
N ILE A 131 4.97 -7.54 13.55
CA ILE A 131 4.72 -7.18 12.15
C ILE A 131 3.35 -7.78 11.79
N VAL A 132 2.43 -6.94 11.34
CA VAL A 132 1.09 -7.34 10.89
C VAL A 132 1.03 -7.15 9.37
N SER A 133 0.70 -8.20 8.64
CA SER A 133 0.69 -8.15 7.17
C SER A 133 -0.57 -7.46 6.61
N SER A 134 -0.52 -6.99 5.36
CA SER A 134 -1.66 -6.37 4.66
C SER A 134 -2.96 -7.19 4.80
N GLY A 135 -2.88 -8.51 4.60
CA GLY A 135 -4.04 -9.39 4.71
C GLY A 135 -4.59 -9.51 6.15
N GLU A 136 -3.74 -9.39 7.16
CA GLU A 136 -4.17 -9.37 8.57
C GLU A 136 -4.82 -8.02 8.93
N ILE A 137 -4.32 -6.91 8.38
CA ILE A 137 -4.92 -5.58 8.53
C ILE A 137 -6.33 -5.58 7.96
N SER A 138 -6.51 -6.01 6.70
CA SER A 138 -7.82 -6.09 6.06
C SER A 138 -8.82 -6.95 6.84
N LYS A 139 -8.40 -8.13 7.31
CA LYS A 139 -9.23 -9.01 8.16
C LYS A 139 -9.62 -8.35 9.48
N SER A 140 -8.68 -7.68 10.13
CA SER A 140 -8.92 -6.94 11.37
C SER A 140 -9.98 -5.85 11.17
N VAL A 141 -9.86 -5.05 10.11
CA VAL A 141 -10.84 -4.02 9.76
C VAL A 141 -12.21 -4.64 9.46
N SER A 142 -12.26 -5.69 8.65
CA SER A 142 -13.52 -6.39 8.31
C SER A 142 -14.25 -6.89 9.56
N ASN A 143 -13.54 -7.58 10.46
CA ASN A 143 -14.11 -8.16 11.67
C ASN A 143 -14.62 -7.11 12.67
N ASN A 144 -13.86 -6.01 12.84
CA ASN A 144 -14.17 -4.99 13.84
C ASN A 144 -15.38 -4.13 13.47
N TYR A 145 -15.54 -3.79 12.19
CA TYR A 145 -16.51 -2.77 11.77
C TYR A 145 -17.70 -3.31 10.97
N PHE A 146 -17.61 -4.50 10.37
CA PHE A 146 -18.62 -4.99 9.42
C PHE A 146 -19.38 -6.23 9.88
N SER A 147 -19.01 -6.84 11.01
CA SER A 147 -19.62 -8.08 11.51
C SER A 147 -21.14 -8.04 11.74
N LYS A 148 -21.71 -6.84 11.96
CA LYS A 148 -23.14 -6.65 12.26
C LYS A 148 -23.98 -6.22 11.05
N ASN A 149 -23.37 -5.64 10.02
CA ASN A 149 -24.08 -5.10 8.85
C ASN A 149 -23.64 -5.86 7.59
N SER A 150 -24.47 -6.81 7.14
CA SER A 150 -24.18 -7.65 5.99
C SER A 150 -24.03 -6.86 4.69
N GLN A 151 -24.81 -5.79 4.50
CA GLN A 151 -24.71 -4.97 3.30
C GLN A 151 -23.37 -4.22 3.26
N ALA A 152 -23.00 -3.58 4.37
CA ALA A 152 -21.70 -2.90 4.49
C ALA A 152 -20.54 -3.90 4.35
N PHE A 153 -20.68 -5.12 4.87
CA PHE A 153 -19.70 -6.19 4.71
C PHE A 153 -19.46 -6.54 3.23
N PHE A 154 -20.51 -6.73 2.42
CA PHE A 154 -20.35 -7.03 1.00
C PHE A 154 -19.74 -5.87 0.21
N ILE A 155 -20.07 -4.62 0.57
CA ILE A 155 -19.46 -3.44 -0.04
C ILE A 155 -17.97 -3.38 0.31
N ASN A 156 -17.61 -3.64 1.57
CA ASN A 156 -16.22 -3.70 2.01
C ASN A 156 -15.45 -4.83 1.30
N ASP A 157 -16.03 -6.02 1.19
CA ASP A 157 -15.42 -7.17 0.52
C ASP A 157 -15.13 -6.86 -0.96
N TYR A 158 -16.06 -6.17 -1.64
CA TYR A 158 -15.82 -5.69 -3.00
C TYR A 158 -14.68 -4.66 -3.06
N LEU A 159 -14.64 -3.70 -2.13
CA LEU A 159 -13.55 -2.71 -2.06
C LEU A 159 -12.18 -3.37 -1.81
N ASP A 160 -12.12 -4.38 -0.94
CA ASP A 160 -10.91 -5.17 -0.70
C ASP A 160 -10.50 -5.97 -1.96
N SER A 161 -11.46 -6.36 -2.81
CA SER A 161 -11.17 -6.99 -4.10
C SER A 161 -10.61 -6.04 -5.15
N LEU A 162 -10.73 -4.71 -4.99
CA LEU A 162 -10.18 -3.72 -5.92
C LEU A 162 -8.65 -3.72 -5.97
N VAL A 163 -7.99 -4.38 -5.01
CA VAL A 163 -6.55 -4.68 -5.11
C VAL A 163 -6.24 -5.45 -6.39
N ASP A 164 -7.13 -6.33 -6.86
CA ASP A 164 -6.96 -7.01 -8.14
C ASP A 164 -6.97 -6.04 -9.31
N LEU A 165 -7.90 -5.07 -9.28
CA LEU A 165 -7.98 -4.04 -10.32
C LEU A 165 -6.71 -3.18 -10.32
N TRP A 166 -6.20 -2.83 -9.14
CA TRP A 166 -4.91 -2.14 -9.01
C TRP A 166 -3.77 -2.95 -9.62
N ILE A 167 -3.65 -4.25 -9.30
CA ILE A 167 -2.63 -5.13 -9.90
C ILE A 167 -2.81 -5.21 -11.42
N PHE A 168 -4.03 -5.28 -11.94
CA PHE A 168 -4.25 -5.22 -13.39
C PHE A 168 -3.81 -3.89 -14.00
N ILE A 169 -4.08 -2.75 -13.36
CA ILE A 169 -3.61 -1.44 -13.83
C ILE A 169 -2.08 -1.43 -13.89
N LEU A 170 -1.42 -1.94 -12.85
CA LEU A 170 0.04 -2.08 -12.81
C LEU A 170 0.55 -2.98 -13.94
N LEU A 171 -0.05 -4.14 -14.17
CA LEU A 171 0.45 -5.13 -15.14
C LEU A 171 0.04 -4.86 -16.60
N VAL A 172 -1.03 -4.09 -16.83
CA VAL A 172 -1.62 -3.88 -18.17
C VAL A 172 -1.52 -2.43 -18.61
N ASP A 173 -2.02 -1.48 -17.82
CA ASP A 173 -2.12 -0.06 -18.24
C ASP A 173 -0.78 0.67 -18.11
N ILE A 174 -0.05 0.52 -17.00
CA ILE A 174 1.24 1.22 -16.81
C ILE A 174 2.28 0.83 -17.87
N PRO A 175 2.48 -0.44 -18.23
CA PRO A 175 3.43 -0.84 -19.27
C PRO A 175 3.08 -0.29 -20.66
N GLN A 176 1.82 0.08 -20.89
CA GLN A 176 1.35 0.70 -22.13
C GLN A 176 1.51 2.23 -22.14
N SER A 177 1.82 2.85 -21.00
CA SER A 177 2.02 4.29 -20.89
C SER A 177 3.30 4.75 -21.60
N HIS A 178 3.39 6.05 -21.91
CA HIS A 178 4.56 6.63 -22.60
C HIS A 178 5.88 6.45 -21.82
N ASN A 179 5.82 6.42 -20.48
CA ASN A 179 7.01 6.23 -19.65
C ASN A 179 6.73 5.29 -18.46
N PRO A 180 6.78 3.96 -18.68
CA PRO A 180 6.42 2.99 -17.65
C PRO A 180 7.43 3.00 -16.50
N CYS A 181 8.73 3.00 -16.77
CA CYS A 181 9.77 2.96 -15.73
C CYS A 181 9.72 4.18 -14.80
N SER A 182 9.45 5.39 -15.32
CA SER A 182 9.29 6.57 -14.47
C SER A 182 8.04 6.47 -13.59
N THR A 183 6.96 5.91 -14.13
CA THR A 183 5.72 5.70 -13.38
C THR A 183 5.96 4.72 -12.24
N TYR A 184 6.54 3.55 -12.50
CA TYR A 184 6.93 2.61 -11.44
C TYR A 184 7.87 3.24 -10.40
N SER A 185 8.83 4.05 -10.85
CA SER A 185 9.71 4.79 -9.94
C SER A 185 8.98 5.77 -9.03
N SER A 186 8.00 6.51 -9.57
CA SER A 186 7.17 7.41 -8.77
C SER A 186 6.25 6.69 -7.79
N LEU A 187 5.93 5.42 -8.03
CA LEU A 187 5.03 4.63 -7.19
C LEU A 187 5.77 3.78 -6.15
N PHE A 188 6.95 3.24 -6.46
CA PHE A 188 7.56 2.17 -5.64
C PHE A 188 9.00 2.41 -5.21
N TYR A 189 9.75 3.31 -5.85
CA TYR A 189 11.19 3.48 -5.56
C TYR A 189 11.47 4.70 -4.68
N GLN A 190 12.04 4.41 -3.52
CA GLN A 190 12.53 5.38 -2.53
C GLN A 190 13.91 5.90 -2.91
N ASP A 191 14.79 4.97 -3.30
CA ASP A 191 16.20 5.24 -3.54
C ASP A 191 16.43 5.99 -4.86
N ASP A 192 17.03 7.18 -4.76
CA ASP A 192 17.44 7.98 -5.89
C ASP A 192 18.58 7.34 -6.70
N GLN A 193 19.38 6.45 -6.10
CA GLN A 193 20.44 5.72 -6.81
C GLN A 193 19.87 4.75 -7.85
N VAL A 194 18.70 4.17 -7.59
CA VAL A 194 17.99 3.34 -8.58
C VAL A 194 17.60 4.16 -9.80
N LYS A 195 17.35 5.47 -9.63
CA LYS A 195 16.98 6.39 -10.71
C LYS A 195 18.19 6.88 -11.53
N GLN A 196 19.41 6.75 -11.01
CA GLN A 196 20.63 7.24 -11.68
C GLN A 196 21.08 6.36 -12.85
N SER A 197 20.70 5.07 -12.86
CA SER A 197 21.04 4.13 -13.92
C SER A 197 19.79 3.53 -14.55
N ASP A 198 19.55 3.84 -15.83
CA ASP A 198 18.43 3.30 -16.61
C ASP A 198 18.39 1.77 -16.59
N SER A 199 19.56 1.12 -16.58
CA SER A 199 19.65 -0.35 -16.57
C SER A 199 19.26 -0.93 -15.21
N LEU A 200 19.66 -0.28 -14.12
CA LEU A 200 19.30 -0.69 -12.76
C LEU A 200 17.79 -0.48 -12.53
N LEU A 201 17.27 0.68 -12.94
CA LEU A 201 15.85 0.99 -12.88
C LEU A 201 15.02 -0.07 -13.63
N TYR A 202 15.47 -0.42 -14.82
CA TYR A 202 14.81 -1.42 -15.66
C TYR A 202 14.80 -2.82 -15.04
N LEU A 203 15.95 -3.34 -14.58
CA LEU A 203 16.04 -4.66 -13.97
C LEU A 203 15.25 -4.74 -12.65
N THR A 204 15.30 -3.68 -11.85
CA THR A 204 14.53 -3.59 -10.60
C THR A 204 13.04 -3.60 -10.89
N THR A 205 12.60 -2.92 -11.96
CA THR A 205 11.20 -2.91 -12.41
C THR A 205 10.74 -4.28 -12.89
N LEU A 206 11.58 -5.02 -13.60
CA LEU A 206 11.25 -6.40 -13.98
C LEU A 206 11.07 -7.30 -12.76
N LYS A 207 11.97 -7.21 -11.78
CA LYS A 207 11.85 -7.97 -10.54
C LYS A 207 10.55 -7.63 -9.81
N LEU A 208 10.24 -6.33 -9.69
CA LEU A 208 9.00 -5.86 -9.05
C LEU A 208 7.75 -6.40 -9.76
N ILE A 209 7.67 -6.29 -11.09
CA ILE A 209 6.54 -6.80 -11.89
C ILE A 209 6.37 -8.32 -11.69
N GLY A 210 7.46 -9.07 -11.62
CA GLY A 210 7.42 -10.50 -11.36
C GLY A 210 6.78 -10.85 -10.01
N GLU A 211 7.02 -10.02 -8.99
CA GLU A 211 6.44 -10.19 -7.66
C GLU A 211 5.00 -9.68 -7.55
N MET A 212 4.61 -8.65 -8.30
CA MET A 212 3.25 -8.10 -8.31
C MET A 212 2.17 -9.14 -8.60
N ALA A 213 2.48 -10.12 -9.45
CA ALA A 213 1.55 -11.22 -9.73
C ALA A 213 1.27 -12.10 -8.50
N ASN A 214 2.16 -12.12 -7.52
CA ASN A 214 2.01 -12.91 -6.29
C ASN A 214 1.26 -12.16 -5.18
N TRP A 215 1.16 -10.83 -5.27
CA TRP A 215 0.48 -9.98 -4.29
C TRP A 215 -0.99 -10.35 -4.14
N ASN A 216 -1.46 -10.29 -2.90
CA ASN A 216 -2.82 -10.63 -2.48
C ASN A 216 -3.32 -11.98 -3.02
N PHE A 217 -2.46 -12.96 -3.30
CA PHE A 217 -2.84 -14.21 -3.98
C PHE A 217 -3.43 -14.05 -5.40
N PHE A 218 -3.11 -12.95 -6.10
CA PHE A 218 -3.61 -12.63 -7.45
C PHE A 218 -3.39 -13.79 -8.44
N LYS A 219 -2.15 -14.29 -8.55
CA LYS A 219 -1.83 -15.44 -9.41
C LYS A 219 -2.62 -16.71 -9.06
N LYS A 220 -3.04 -16.90 -7.81
CA LYS A 220 -3.89 -18.02 -7.42
C LYS A 220 -5.34 -17.80 -7.87
N ARG A 221 -5.89 -16.59 -7.68
CA ARG A 221 -7.26 -16.24 -8.14
C ARG A 221 -7.39 -16.32 -9.66
N TYR A 222 -6.38 -15.83 -10.39
CA TYR A 222 -6.38 -15.80 -11.85
C TYR A 222 -5.43 -16.84 -12.45
N SER A 223 -5.36 -18.05 -11.89
CA SER A 223 -4.38 -19.06 -12.33
C SER A 223 -4.44 -19.38 -13.83
N TYR A 224 -5.64 -19.30 -14.43
CA TYR A 224 -5.88 -19.46 -15.88
C TYR A 224 -5.13 -18.46 -16.77
N LEU A 225 -4.79 -17.27 -16.23
CA LEU A 225 -4.00 -16.27 -16.95
C LEU A 225 -2.50 -16.64 -17.02
N PHE A 226 -2.03 -17.53 -16.14
CA PHE A 226 -0.62 -17.89 -15.99
C PHE A 226 -0.29 -19.32 -16.46
N GLN A 227 -1.25 -20.03 -17.09
CA GLN A 227 -1.10 -21.44 -17.49
C GLN A 227 -0.10 -21.68 -18.65
N GLN A 228 0.32 -20.64 -19.36
CA GLN A 228 1.36 -20.75 -20.40
C GLN A 228 2.70 -20.22 -19.86
N GLU A 229 3.47 -21.07 -19.19
CA GLU A 229 4.89 -20.85 -18.97
C GLU A 229 5.64 -21.00 -20.30
N LYS A 230 5.42 -20.07 -21.24
CA LYS A 230 6.41 -19.88 -22.30
C LYS A 230 7.67 -19.42 -21.61
N SER A 231 8.74 -20.21 -21.76
CA SER A 231 10.08 -19.87 -21.29
C SER A 231 10.36 -18.39 -21.57
N ILE A 232 10.52 -17.59 -20.51
CA ILE A 232 10.78 -16.16 -20.57
C ILE A 232 11.96 -15.91 -21.54
N TYR A 233 12.94 -16.81 -21.57
CA TYR A 233 14.09 -16.81 -22.48
C TYR A 233 13.75 -16.85 -23.98
N SER A 234 12.63 -17.47 -24.38
CA SER A 234 12.18 -17.51 -25.78
C SER A 234 11.55 -16.19 -26.25
N THR A 235 11.05 -15.38 -25.31
CA THR A 235 10.40 -14.09 -25.60
C THR A 235 11.41 -12.94 -25.50
N ILE A 236 12.38 -13.04 -24.59
CA ILE A 236 13.48 -12.07 -24.38
C ILE A 236 14.27 -11.77 -25.65
N SER A 237 14.49 -12.76 -26.51
CA SER A 237 15.31 -12.61 -27.72
C SER A 237 14.64 -11.85 -28.87
N ARG A 238 13.33 -11.53 -28.78
CA ARG A 238 12.55 -10.98 -29.90
C ARG A 238 11.88 -9.62 -29.63
N ILE A 239 12.06 -9.04 -28.45
CA ILE A 239 11.24 -7.89 -28.03
C ILE A 239 12.09 -6.61 -27.84
N ASN A 240 11.65 -5.52 -28.47
CA ASN A 240 12.15 -4.16 -28.22
C ASN A 240 11.93 -3.75 -26.75
N LYS A 241 12.84 -2.96 -26.16
CA LYS A 241 12.74 -2.44 -24.77
C LYS A 241 11.35 -1.92 -24.38
N SER A 242 10.60 -1.32 -25.31
CA SER A 242 9.25 -0.77 -25.09
C SER A 242 8.18 -1.82 -24.83
N ASN A 243 8.30 -3.01 -25.41
CA ASN A 243 7.27 -4.07 -25.34
C ASN A 243 7.65 -5.18 -24.36
N PHE A 244 8.85 -5.11 -23.80
CA PHE A 244 9.42 -6.16 -22.97
C PHE A 244 8.77 -6.21 -21.59
N LEU A 245 8.49 -5.04 -20.99
CA LEU A 245 7.75 -4.95 -19.73
C LEU A 245 6.35 -5.57 -19.89
N LYS A 246 5.69 -5.34 -21.03
CA LYS A 246 4.40 -5.95 -21.37
C LYS A 246 4.48 -7.48 -21.46
N ALA A 247 5.50 -7.99 -22.14
CA ALA A 247 5.70 -9.43 -22.29
C ALA A 247 6.11 -10.15 -20.99
N PHE A 248 6.81 -9.45 -20.09
CA PHE A 248 7.20 -9.99 -18.79
C PHE A 248 6.05 -9.93 -17.78
N ALA A 249 5.24 -8.87 -17.83
CA ALA A 249 4.06 -8.73 -17.00
C ALA A 249 2.95 -9.73 -17.36
N VAL A 250 2.86 -10.10 -18.65
CA VAL A 250 1.69 -10.82 -19.18
C VAL A 250 2.08 -11.99 -20.08
N CYS A 251 1.83 -13.21 -19.62
CA CYS A 251 2.02 -14.44 -20.41
C CYS A 251 0.94 -14.65 -21.50
N ASN A 252 -0.23 -14.01 -21.37
CA ASN A 252 -1.36 -14.08 -22.32
C ASN A 252 -2.07 -12.72 -22.47
N GLU A 253 -1.53 -11.87 -23.35
CA GLU A 253 -1.93 -10.46 -23.55
C GLU A 253 -3.43 -10.27 -23.70
N THR A 254 -4.05 -11.03 -24.60
CA THR A 254 -5.47 -10.89 -24.91
C THR A 254 -6.39 -11.32 -23.77
N ALA A 255 -6.00 -12.32 -22.96
CA ALA A 255 -6.81 -12.79 -21.84
C ALA A 255 -6.73 -11.81 -20.66
N PHE A 256 -5.53 -11.27 -20.38
CA PHE A 256 -5.35 -10.24 -19.35
C PHE A 256 -6.13 -8.97 -19.70
N GLU A 257 -6.03 -8.48 -20.93
CA GLU A 257 -6.77 -7.28 -21.36
C GLU A 257 -8.29 -7.45 -21.24
N LYS A 258 -8.82 -8.64 -21.58
CA LYS A 258 -10.25 -8.95 -21.42
C LYS A 258 -10.70 -8.94 -19.96
N VAL A 259 -10.00 -9.66 -19.09
CA VAL A 259 -10.35 -9.72 -17.65
C VAL A 259 -10.19 -8.35 -17.01
N TYR A 260 -9.14 -7.60 -17.38
CA TYR A 260 -8.96 -6.23 -16.94
C TYR A 260 -10.15 -5.34 -17.33
N PHE A 261 -10.60 -5.42 -18.59
CA PHE A 261 -11.75 -4.66 -19.05
C PHE A 261 -13.04 -5.05 -18.32
N GLU A 262 -13.27 -6.34 -18.07
CA GLU A 262 -14.39 -6.80 -17.25
C GLU A 262 -14.36 -6.19 -15.84
N LYS A 263 -13.18 -6.20 -15.18
CA LYS A 263 -13.01 -5.59 -13.86
C LYS A 263 -13.21 -4.08 -13.85
N LEU A 264 -12.77 -3.38 -14.89
CA LEU A 264 -13.04 -1.95 -15.05
C LEU A 264 -14.54 -1.65 -15.19
N MET A 265 -15.26 -2.44 -16.00
CA MET A 265 -16.71 -2.29 -16.18
C MET A 265 -17.47 -2.58 -14.89
N ASP A 266 -17.05 -3.60 -14.14
CA ASP A 266 -17.61 -3.90 -12.82
C ASP A 266 -17.38 -2.75 -11.85
N PHE A 267 -16.17 -2.15 -11.86
CA PHE A 267 -15.86 -0.99 -11.04
C PHE A 267 -16.70 0.23 -11.41
N GLU A 268 -16.87 0.53 -12.70
CA GLU A 268 -17.73 1.63 -13.19
C GLU A 268 -19.18 1.47 -12.69
N ARG A 269 -19.72 0.25 -12.75
CA ARG A 269 -21.06 -0.07 -12.21
C ARG A 269 -21.10 0.08 -10.69
N PHE A 270 -20.07 -0.42 -10.00
CA PHE A 270 -19.97 -0.36 -8.56
C PHE A 270 -19.92 1.08 -8.04
N LEU A 271 -19.16 1.97 -8.68
CA LEU A 271 -19.08 3.40 -8.32
C LEU A 271 -20.47 4.03 -8.20
N SER A 272 -21.32 3.80 -9.20
CA SER A 272 -22.69 4.35 -9.21
C SER A 272 -23.57 3.78 -8.08
N MET A 273 -23.35 2.52 -7.68
CA MET A 273 -24.11 1.88 -6.60
C MET A 273 -23.64 2.31 -5.22
N VAL A 274 -22.31 2.35 -5.00
CA VAL A 274 -21.74 2.71 -3.70
C VAL A 274 -21.97 4.18 -3.37
N MET A 275 -21.92 5.08 -4.36
CA MET A 275 -22.22 6.51 -4.12
C MET A 275 -23.66 6.70 -3.64
N LYS A 276 -24.64 6.02 -4.26
CA LYS A 276 -26.04 6.04 -3.79
C LYS A 276 -26.19 5.47 -2.38
N TYR A 277 -25.46 4.39 -2.06
CA TYR A 277 -25.45 3.84 -0.71
C TYR A 277 -24.91 4.85 0.32
N LEU A 278 -23.81 5.52 0.00
CA LEU A 278 -23.20 6.53 0.86
C LEU A 278 -24.09 7.76 1.07
N GLU A 279 -24.95 8.11 0.10
CA GLU A 279 -25.94 9.19 0.26
C GLU A 279 -27.10 8.82 1.19
N GLN A 280 -27.53 7.55 1.16
CA GLN A 280 -28.74 7.10 1.86
C GLN A 280 -28.49 6.62 3.30
N GLU A 281 -27.32 6.03 3.55
CA GLU A 281 -27.02 5.40 4.84
C GLU A 281 -26.73 6.45 5.92
N GLN A 282 -27.18 6.21 7.16
CA GLN A 282 -26.84 7.04 8.32
C GLN A 282 -25.34 6.99 8.63
N GLU A 283 -24.83 8.05 9.28
CA GLU A 283 -23.44 8.09 9.72
C GLU A 283 -23.14 6.94 10.69
N SER A 284 -22.20 6.08 10.31
CA SER A 284 -21.71 4.95 11.10
C SER A 284 -20.22 4.74 10.82
N GLU A 285 -19.50 4.12 11.75
CA GLU A 285 -18.06 3.83 11.56
C GLU A 285 -17.83 2.96 10.31
N ALA A 286 -18.71 2.00 10.04
CA ALA A 286 -18.66 1.16 8.85
C ALA A 286 -18.78 2.00 7.56
N LYS A 287 -19.72 2.96 7.53
CA LYS A 287 -19.87 3.91 6.42
C LYS A 287 -18.59 4.74 6.24
N THR A 288 -18.04 5.29 7.32
CA THR A 288 -16.81 6.10 7.25
C THR A 288 -15.62 5.31 6.70
N ILE A 289 -15.47 4.03 7.09
CA ILE A 289 -14.41 3.17 6.55
C ILE A 289 -14.63 2.86 5.06
N ILE A 290 -15.88 2.65 4.63
CA ILE A 290 -16.21 2.52 3.20
C ILE A 290 -15.86 3.80 2.44
N GLU A 291 -16.21 4.98 2.96
CA GLU A 291 -15.86 6.28 2.37
C GLU A 291 -14.33 6.42 2.21
N ILE A 292 -13.58 6.07 3.26
CA ILE A 292 -12.11 6.12 3.25
C ILE A 292 -11.52 5.18 2.20
N LYS A 293 -11.95 3.91 2.18
CA LYS A 293 -11.44 2.92 1.22
C LYS A 293 -11.74 3.35 -0.21
N LEU A 294 -12.99 3.73 -0.50
CA LEU A 294 -13.40 4.20 -1.81
C LEU A 294 -12.60 5.43 -2.25
N ALA A 295 -12.48 6.43 -1.37
CA ALA A 295 -11.70 7.64 -1.65
C ALA A 295 -10.24 7.31 -1.97
N SER A 296 -9.64 6.37 -1.23
CA SER A 296 -8.24 5.98 -1.42
C SER A 296 -7.99 5.34 -2.78
N PHE A 297 -8.85 4.41 -3.21
CA PHE A 297 -8.75 3.80 -4.54
C PHE A 297 -8.96 4.83 -5.65
N CYS A 298 -10.02 5.64 -5.57
CA CYS A 298 -10.33 6.65 -6.58
C CYS A 298 -9.23 7.72 -6.69
N PHE A 299 -8.69 8.19 -5.57
CA PHE A 299 -7.61 9.16 -5.54
C PHE A 299 -6.31 8.58 -6.09
N ALA A 300 -5.93 7.36 -5.70
CA ALA A 300 -4.74 6.71 -6.24
C ALA A 300 -4.86 6.54 -7.75
N PHE A 301 -6.01 6.07 -8.24
CA PHE A 301 -6.27 5.90 -9.68
C PHE A 301 -6.22 7.22 -10.47
N SER A 302 -6.75 8.31 -9.91
CA SER A 302 -6.70 9.63 -10.56
C SER A 302 -5.30 10.26 -10.51
N SER A 303 -4.52 9.95 -9.48
CA SER A 303 -3.15 10.48 -9.31
C SER A 303 -2.11 9.85 -10.25
N LEU A 304 -2.46 8.74 -10.92
CA LEU A 304 -1.60 8.08 -11.88
C LEU A 304 -1.28 9.02 -13.07
N LYS A 305 0.01 9.29 -13.28
CA LYS A 305 0.50 10.10 -14.40
C LYS A 305 0.60 9.30 -15.71
N CYS A 306 -0.42 8.50 -16.02
CA CYS A 306 -0.43 7.63 -17.20
C CYS A 306 -1.41 8.13 -18.25
N GLN A 307 -0.88 8.83 -19.27
CA GLN A 307 -1.69 9.34 -20.39
C GLN A 307 -2.20 8.20 -21.27
N ASN A 308 -3.45 8.34 -21.73
CA ASN A 308 -4.15 7.46 -22.66
C ASN A 308 -4.45 6.03 -22.13
N THR A 309 -4.46 5.86 -20.82
CA THR A 309 -4.82 4.57 -20.19
C THR A 309 -6.33 4.37 -20.07
N HIS A 310 -6.77 3.15 -19.81
CA HIS A 310 -8.20 2.87 -19.63
C HIS A 310 -8.71 3.47 -18.32
N ILE A 311 -7.91 3.36 -17.26
CA ILE A 311 -8.25 3.92 -15.96
C ILE A 311 -8.32 5.45 -15.97
N GLU A 312 -7.39 6.14 -16.66
CA GLU A 312 -7.44 7.60 -16.78
C GLU A 312 -8.73 8.05 -17.49
N ARG A 313 -9.11 7.36 -18.58
CA ARG A 313 -10.36 7.64 -19.29
C ARG A 313 -11.58 7.40 -18.43
N LEU A 314 -11.58 6.37 -17.59
CA LEU A 314 -12.66 6.10 -16.65
C LEU A 314 -12.76 7.20 -15.60
N MET A 315 -11.66 7.52 -14.91
CA MET A 315 -11.67 8.53 -13.84
C MET A 315 -12.06 9.93 -14.35
N LYS A 316 -11.69 10.29 -15.59
CA LYS A 316 -12.14 11.54 -16.23
C LYS A 316 -13.65 11.64 -16.44
N LYS A 317 -14.38 10.52 -16.53
CA LYS A 317 -15.84 10.51 -16.66
C LYS A 317 -16.55 10.83 -15.33
N TYR A 318 -15.87 10.63 -14.20
CA TYR A 318 -16.44 10.73 -12.85
C TYR A 318 -15.69 11.78 -12.00
N PRO A 319 -15.66 13.07 -12.41
CA PRO A 319 -14.97 14.12 -11.67
C PRO A 319 -15.54 14.31 -10.25
N GLU A 320 -16.84 14.08 -10.06
CA GLU A 320 -17.51 14.18 -8.76
C GLU A 320 -16.97 13.15 -7.74
N VAL A 321 -16.52 11.98 -8.20
CA VAL A 321 -15.92 10.96 -7.34
C VAL A 321 -14.51 11.37 -6.93
N ILE A 322 -13.79 12.08 -7.79
CA ILE A 322 -12.46 12.63 -7.47
C ILE A 322 -12.61 13.74 -6.41
N GLU A 323 -13.54 14.68 -6.61
CA GLU A 323 -13.83 15.73 -5.62
C GLU A 323 -14.30 15.15 -4.28
N PHE A 324 -15.13 14.10 -4.33
CA PHE A 324 -15.48 13.32 -3.14
C PHE A 324 -14.23 12.77 -2.45
N SER A 325 -13.32 12.13 -3.19
CA SER A 325 -12.11 11.56 -2.61
C SER A 325 -11.21 12.60 -1.94
N GLU A 326 -10.99 13.75 -2.58
CA GLU A 326 -10.19 14.85 -2.01
C GLU A 326 -10.81 15.42 -0.73
N ARG A 327 -12.14 15.53 -0.71
CA ARG A 327 -12.90 15.96 0.47
C ARG A 327 -12.84 14.97 1.63
N ILE A 328 -12.81 13.66 1.37
CA ILE A 328 -12.62 12.65 2.42
C ILE A 328 -11.19 12.73 2.96
N ILE A 329 -10.19 12.80 2.07
CA ILE A 329 -8.77 12.87 2.46
C ILE A 329 -8.49 14.13 3.28
N SER A 330 -9.06 15.28 2.91
CA SER A 330 -8.82 16.57 3.60
C SER A 330 -9.37 16.66 5.03
N ARG A 331 -10.23 15.71 5.44
CA ARG A 331 -10.72 15.58 6.84
C ARG A 331 -9.61 15.13 7.80
N TYR A 332 -8.56 14.54 7.26
CA TYR A 332 -7.38 14.04 7.96
C TYR A 332 -6.15 14.89 7.63
#